data_AF-A0ABD1Z4N6-F1
#
_entry.id   AF-A0ABD1Z4N6-F1
#
_cell.length_a   1.000
_cell.length_b   1.000
_cell.length_c   1.000
_cell.angle_alpha   90.00
_cell.angle_beta   90.00
_cell.angle_gamma   90.00
#
_symmetry.space_group_name_H-M   'P 1'
#
loop_
_entity.id
_entity.type
_entity.pdbx_description
1 polymer ?
#
loop_
_entity_poly.entity_id
_entity_poly.type
_entity_poly.pdbx_seq_one_letter_code
_entity_poly.pdbx_strand_id
1 'polypeptide(L)'
;MARIRNGTRECCEELDYSLAFIFVSLACLLVFFVGLMIIYSTHSPKCVCQGSDAVITRGAPTDEPTDPDEGGESGEGGGGEKGGGGGGDGIMRIRSKRKLKANYVNNPVVNTFRKYLRIRTDHPNPDYCCASVYIYSVVNSIDFLHVKEVSFAASSSIYKPVLIITWRGLNSSLPSILLNSHMDVVGADASAWTHHPFLAFMEKNGDIYGRGAQDGKVSGMMYLEAIRNLIERGFVPTRNVHVIFTPDKELGGEEGFKAFAASQHFRDLNVGVALDGGLVSSKDFFIPFNGERAAWWLKIMASRSPTHGVHMLNNGSLENLFRSINKIMEYRQTLLDKITAGADPADVTSISPTYLSAGSSADPLTRLREYRKPHGQPEVPKDTVDCMHYLSRETS
;
A
#
# COMPACT_ATOMS: atom_id res chain seq x y z
N MET A 1 14.22 -23.04 -59.97
CA MET A 1 15.25 -21.98 -59.99
C MET A 1 15.10 -21.20 -58.69
N ALA A 2 16.13 -20.83 -57.91
CA ALA A 2 17.57 -21.16 -57.97
C ALA A 2 18.10 -21.42 -56.54
N ARG A 3 19.33 -21.95 -56.40
CA ARG A 3 19.89 -22.52 -55.16
C ARG A 3 21.38 -22.15 -55.01
N ILE A 4 21.76 -21.40 -53.96
CA ILE A 4 23.13 -21.21 -53.38
C ILE A 4 22.89 -20.74 -51.92
N ARG A 5 23.42 -21.27 -50.79
CA ARG A 5 24.32 -22.39 -50.39
C ARG A 5 25.80 -22.08 -50.12
N ASN A 6 26.25 -22.47 -48.90
CA ASN A 6 27.62 -22.49 -48.33
C ASN A 6 28.17 -21.15 -47.78
N GLY A 7 28.95 -21.11 -46.69
CA GLY A 7 29.34 -22.18 -45.74
C GLY A 7 30.66 -21.90 -44.99
N THR A 8 31.13 -22.89 -44.20
CA THR A 8 32.48 -23.00 -43.54
C THR A 8 32.73 -22.08 -42.31
N ARG A 9 33.50 -22.47 -41.27
CA ARG A 9 34.14 -23.77 -40.91
C ARG A 9 34.48 -23.83 -39.39
N GLU A 10 34.72 -25.04 -38.89
CA GLU A 10 35.33 -25.33 -37.57
C GLU A 10 36.87 -25.12 -37.60
N CYS A 11 37.52 -25.01 -36.42
CA CYS A 11 38.55 -25.96 -35.94
C CYS A 11 39.33 -25.49 -34.67
N CYS A 12 39.61 -26.46 -33.78
CA CYS A 12 40.79 -26.59 -32.89
C CYS A 12 40.95 -25.58 -31.71
N GLU A 13 41.57 -25.94 -30.57
CA GLU A 13 42.23 -27.20 -30.17
C GLU A 13 42.22 -27.43 -28.64
N GLU A 14 42.34 -28.69 -28.20
CA GLU A 14 42.71 -29.03 -26.81
C GLU A 14 44.22 -28.83 -26.59
N LEU A 15 44.64 -28.66 -25.33
CA LEU A 15 46.05 -28.84 -24.96
C LEU A 15 46.18 -29.33 -23.51
N ASP A 16 46.66 -30.56 -23.38
CA ASP A 16 46.95 -31.28 -22.14
C ASP A 16 48.43 -31.11 -21.78
N TYR A 17 48.74 -30.79 -20.52
CA TYR A 17 50.09 -30.89 -19.96
C TYR A 17 50.05 -31.22 -18.47
N SER A 18 50.51 -32.42 -18.14
CA SER A 18 50.71 -32.90 -16.76
C SER A 18 52.06 -32.46 -16.17
N LEU A 19 52.09 -32.34 -14.84
CA LEU A 19 53.24 -32.47 -13.94
C LEU A 19 54.40 -31.45 -14.02
N ALA A 20 54.32 -30.42 -13.17
CA ALA A 20 55.47 -29.86 -12.46
C ALA A 20 55.10 -29.31 -11.06
N PHE A 21 55.70 -29.88 -10.02
CA PHE A 21 55.92 -29.39 -8.64
C PHE A 21 55.14 -28.14 -8.16
N ILE A 22 54.22 -28.26 -7.19
CA ILE A 22 54.49 -28.24 -5.72
C ILE A 22 55.29 -26.99 -5.29
N PHE A 23 54.75 -26.25 -4.31
CA PHE A 23 55.16 -24.93 -3.79
C PHE A 23 54.70 -23.67 -4.57
N VAL A 24 53.40 -23.34 -4.51
CA VAL A 24 52.87 -22.09 -3.88
C VAL A 24 51.42 -22.35 -3.39
N SER A 25 51.26 -23.21 -2.38
CA SER A 25 49.94 -23.42 -1.75
C SER A 25 49.80 -22.54 -0.51
N LEU A 26 49.22 -21.34 -0.68
CA LEU A 26 48.43 -20.60 0.33
C LEU A 26 47.93 -19.24 -0.23
N ALA A 27 48.68 -18.61 -1.15
CA ALA A 27 48.41 -17.24 -1.60
C ALA A 27 47.18 -17.08 -2.52
N CYS A 28 46.92 -18.04 -3.41
CA CYS A 28 45.85 -17.92 -4.41
C CYS A 28 44.43 -18.02 -3.82
N LEU A 29 44.24 -18.67 -2.66
CA LEU A 29 42.93 -18.80 -2.01
C LEU A 29 42.41 -17.46 -1.48
N LEU A 30 43.28 -16.59 -0.96
CA LEU A 30 42.88 -15.23 -0.53
C LEU A 30 42.47 -14.35 -1.71
N VAL A 31 43.19 -14.42 -2.83
CA VAL A 31 42.86 -13.62 -4.04
C VAL A 31 41.52 -14.08 -4.64
N PHE A 32 41.22 -15.38 -4.62
CA PHE A 32 39.92 -15.88 -5.09
C PHE A 32 38.76 -15.44 -4.19
N PHE A 33 38.91 -15.45 -2.86
CA PHE A 33 37.85 -14.98 -1.94
C PHE A 33 37.62 -13.47 -2.01
N VAL A 34 38.68 -12.66 -2.09
CA VAL A 34 38.55 -11.19 -2.25
C VAL A 34 37.97 -10.85 -3.64
N GLY A 35 38.38 -11.57 -4.70
CA GLY A 35 37.82 -11.44 -6.04
C GLY A 35 36.32 -11.78 -6.09
N LEU A 36 35.89 -12.89 -5.47
CA LEU A 36 34.48 -13.26 -5.42
C LEU A 36 33.62 -12.25 -4.66
N MET A 37 34.12 -11.68 -3.56
CA MET A 37 33.38 -10.62 -2.84
C MET A 37 33.22 -9.34 -3.67
N ILE A 38 34.23 -8.95 -4.45
CA ILE A 38 34.14 -7.76 -5.31
C ILE A 38 33.15 -7.99 -6.48
N ILE A 39 33.11 -9.20 -7.04
CA ILE A 39 32.17 -9.56 -8.11
C ILE A 39 30.73 -9.65 -7.55
N TYR A 40 30.51 -10.28 -6.39
CA TYR A 40 29.18 -10.30 -5.76
C TYR A 40 28.71 -8.91 -5.30
N SER A 41 29.60 -8.04 -4.83
CA SER A 41 29.27 -6.66 -4.43
C SER A 41 28.91 -5.73 -5.60
N THR A 42 29.09 -6.15 -6.86
CA THR A 42 28.83 -5.34 -8.05
C THR A 42 27.65 -5.83 -8.89
N HIS A 43 27.00 -6.95 -8.53
CA HIS A 43 25.85 -7.51 -9.23
C HIS A 43 24.53 -7.53 -8.43
N SER A 44 24.50 -6.91 -7.25
CA SER A 44 23.22 -6.50 -6.65
C SER A 44 22.59 -5.39 -7.52
N PRO A 45 21.30 -5.49 -7.92
CA PRO A 45 20.64 -4.39 -8.62
C PRO A 45 20.59 -3.18 -7.69
N LYS A 46 21.37 -2.13 -8.02
CA LYS A 46 21.33 -0.86 -7.29
C LYS A 46 20.01 -0.17 -7.60
N CYS A 47 19.01 -0.40 -6.76
CA CYS A 47 17.80 0.42 -6.74
C CYS A 47 18.18 1.87 -6.40
N VAL A 48 18.20 2.72 -7.43
CA VAL A 48 18.46 4.15 -7.29
C VAL A 48 17.17 4.80 -6.81
N CYS A 49 17.10 5.12 -5.51
CA CYS A 49 15.99 5.90 -4.97
C CYS A 49 15.99 7.30 -5.59
N GLN A 50 15.11 7.53 -6.56
CA GLN A 50 14.90 8.86 -7.14
C GLN A 50 14.13 9.73 -6.15
N GLY A 51 14.87 10.41 -5.27
CA GLY A 51 14.35 11.55 -4.54
C GLY A 51 13.99 12.65 -5.53
N SER A 52 12.69 12.94 -5.69
CA SER A 52 12.22 14.08 -6.46
C SER A 52 12.39 15.36 -5.63
N ASP A 53 13.54 16.01 -5.80
CA ASP A 53 13.82 17.34 -5.22
C ASP A 53 12.87 18.39 -5.84
N ALA A 54 11.76 18.65 -5.16
CA ALA A 54 10.87 19.75 -5.50
C ALA A 54 11.56 21.09 -5.20
N VAL A 55 12.06 21.76 -6.24
CA VAL A 55 12.68 23.08 -6.14
C VAL A 55 11.64 24.11 -5.69
N ILE A 56 11.72 24.52 -4.42
CA ILE A 56 10.86 25.58 -3.86
C ILE A 56 11.36 26.94 -4.34
N THR A 57 10.71 27.51 -5.36
CA THR A 57 10.86 28.92 -5.70
C THR A 57 10.21 29.79 -4.62
N ARG A 58 11.03 30.56 -3.89
CA ARG A 58 10.53 31.50 -2.87
C ARG A 58 9.75 32.65 -3.51
N GLY A 59 8.45 32.72 -3.24
CA GLY A 59 7.67 33.95 -3.35
C GLY A 59 8.00 34.88 -2.17
N ALA A 60 7.99 36.20 -2.41
CA ALA A 60 8.21 37.22 -1.37
C ALA A 60 7.00 37.33 -0.41
N PRO A 61 7.21 37.78 0.84
CA PRO A 61 6.12 37.87 1.82
C PRO A 61 5.23 39.09 1.58
N THR A 62 3.94 38.94 1.89
CA THR A 62 2.98 40.05 2.01
C THR A 62 2.30 39.98 3.37
N ASP A 63 2.71 40.90 4.24
CA ASP A 63 2.06 41.50 5.41
C ASP A 63 1.03 40.70 6.23
N GLU A 64 1.34 40.58 7.53
CA GLU A 64 0.45 40.10 8.60
C GLU A 64 -0.61 41.15 8.97
N PRO A 65 -1.84 40.75 9.31
CA PRO A 65 -2.71 41.52 10.19
C PRO A 65 -2.51 41.09 11.65
N THR A 66 -2.27 42.07 12.51
CA THR A 66 -2.07 41.93 13.96
C THR A 66 -3.35 41.58 14.72
N ASP A 67 -3.27 40.64 15.68
CA ASP A 67 -4.29 40.44 16.72
C ASP A 67 -4.38 41.65 17.67
N PRO A 68 -5.57 41.99 18.19
CA PRO A 68 -5.73 42.81 19.39
C PRO A 68 -5.81 41.93 20.66
N ASP A 69 -5.06 42.33 21.70
CA ASP A 69 -5.24 41.85 23.08
C ASP A 69 -6.63 42.23 23.64
N GLU A 70 -7.23 41.32 24.41
CA GLU A 70 -8.12 41.55 25.58
C GLU A 70 -8.72 40.18 25.99
N GLY A 71 -8.85 39.79 27.27
CA GLY A 71 -8.36 40.33 28.53
C GLY A 71 -8.49 39.23 29.60
N GLY A 72 -7.66 39.24 30.63
CA GLY A 72 -7.69 38.20 31.67
C GLY A 72 -8.67 38.52 32.80
N GLU A 73 -9.39 37.51 33.31
CA GLU A 73 -10.06 37.63 34.61
C GLU A 73 -10.02 36.32 35.41
N SER A 74 -9.93 36.45 36.72
CA SER A 74 -9.63 35.39 37.69
C SER A 74 -10.87 34.94 38.47
N GLY A 75 -10.94 33.66 38.85
CA GLY A 75 -11.96 33.18 39.79
C GLY A 75 -11.60 31.85 40.45
N GLU A 76 -11.33 31.88 41.76
CA GLU A 76 -11.23 30.68 42.61
C GLU A 76 -12.63 30.27 43.15
N GLY A 77 -12.81 28.99 43.49
CA GLY A 77 -13.99 28.52 44.21
C GLY A 77 -14.09 26.99 44.26
N GLY A 78 -14.10 26.40 45.46
CA GLY A 78 -14.05 24.93 45.65
C GLY A 78 -15.21 24.31 46.44
N GLY A 79 -15.17 22.98 46.57
CA GLY A 79 -16.17 22.13 47.25
C GLY A 79 -16.94 21.24 46.26
N GLY A 80 -17.34 19.99 46.57
CA GLY A 80 -17.09 19.16 47.74
C GLY A 80 -18.17 18.07 47.91
N GLU A 81 -17.78 16.78 47.95
CA GLU A 81 -18.64 15.60 48.28
C GLU A 81 -19.78 15.22 47.28
N LYS A 82 -20.33 13.99 47.18
CA LYS A 82 -20.09 12.67 47.83
C LYS A 82 -20.66 11.48 47.00
N GLY A 83 -20.00 10.31 47.06
CA GLY A 83 -20.63 8.97 47.16
C GLY A 83 -21.24 8.24 45.93
N GLY A 84 -20.94 6.93 45.78
CA GLY A 84 -21.69 6.00 44.91
C GLY A 84 -20.87 4.82 44.36
N GLY A 85 -20.90 3.65 45.03
CA GLY A 85 -19.93 2.56 44.82
C GLY A 85 -20.22 1.48 43.77
N GLY A 86 -19.34 0.46 43.77
CA GLY A 86 -19.59 -0.89 43.23
C GLY A 86 -19.04 -1.20 41.84
N GLY A 87 -18.47 -2.41 41.68
CA GLY A 87 -18.12 -2.99 40.37
C GLY A 87 -16.61 -3.10 40.12
N GLY A 88 -16.00 -4.21 40.56
CA GLY A 88 -14.60 -4.52 40.26
C GLY A 88 -14.47 -5.27 38.93
N ASP A 89 -14.11 -4.56 37.86
CA ASP A 89 -13.62 -5.19 36.63
C ASP A 89 -12.10 -5.11 36.56
N GLY A 90 -11.45 -6.28 36.54
CA GLY A 90 -10.00 -6.46 36.51
C GLY A 90 -9.36 -6.14 35.15
N ILE A 91 -9.82 -5.12 34.43
CA ILE A 91 -9.13 -4.62 33.24
C ILE A 91 -7.84 -3.96 33.71
N MET A 92 -6.69 -4.51 33.30
CA MET A 92 -5.37 -3.91 33.51
C MET A 92 -5.25 -2.63 32.68
N ARG A 93 -5.91 -1.55 33.14
CA ARG A 93 -5.76 -0.21 32.61
C ARG A 93 -4.35 0.27 32.93
N ILE A 94 -3.42 0.05 32.00
CA ILE A 94 -2.18 0.81 31.93
C ILE A 94 -2.58 2.27 31.67
N ARG A 95 -2.90 2.99 32.74
CA ARG A 95 -3.22 4.42 32.68
C ARG A 95 -1.96 5.15 32.27
N SER A 96 -1.83 5.40 30.96
CA SER A 96 -0.89 6.37 30.42
C SER A 96 -1.19 7.73 31.06
N LYS A 97 -0.49 8.07 32.14
CA LYS A 97 -0.56 9.38 32.78
C LYS A 97 0.16 10.47 31.96
N ARG A 98 0.55 10.20 30.71
CA ARG A 98 0.98 11.23 29.78
C ARG A 98 -0.26 12.04 29.35
N LYS A 99 -0.48 13.19 30.01
CA LYS A 99 -1.02 14.35 29.29
C LYS A 99 -0.16 14.52 28.04
N LEU A 100 -0.76 14.47 26.85
CA LEU A 100 -0.08 14.69 25.57
C LEU A 100 0.33 16.17 25.43
N LYS A 101 1.35 16.56 26.21
CA LYS A 101 2.14 17.78 25.98
C LYS A 101 3.36 17.39 25.15
N ALA A 102 3.31 17.54 23.83
CA ALA A 102 4.52 17.59 23.01
C ALA A 102 4.26 18.17 21.62
N ASN A 103 5.15 19.05 21.19
CA ASN A 103 5.28 19.50 19.81
C ASN A 103 5.64 18.30 18.90
N TYR A 104 4.67 17.77 18.13
CA TYR A 104 4.86 16.60 17.26
C TYR A 104 5.85 16.84 16.11
N VAL A 105 6.07 18.10 15.70
CA VAL A 105 6.93 18.48 14.57
C VAL A 105 8.36 17.96 14.74
N ASN A 106 8.86 17.97 15.97
CA ASN A 106 10.23 17.55 16.31
C ASN A 106 10.30 16.13 16.91
N ASN A 107 9.21 15.36 16.90
CA ASN A 107 9.23 14.01 17.44
C ASN A 107 9.94 13.03 16.46
N PRO A 108 10.99 12.30 16.89
CA PRO A 108 11.78 11.45 16.01
C PRO A 108 10.98 10.24 15.48
N VAL A 109 10.09 9.66 16.29
CA VAL A 109 9.20 8.56 15.88
C VAL A 109 8.27 9.03 14.77
N VAL A 110 7.61 10.17 14.99
CA VAL A 110 6.65 10.73 14.03
C VAL A 110 7.36 11.13 12.73
N ASN A 111 8.57 11.70 12.82
CA ASN A 111 9.37 12.00 11.63
C ASN A 111 9.88 10.75 10.90
N THR A 112 10.13 9.64 11.62
CA THR A 112 10.44 8.33 11.02
C THR A 112 9.24 7.77 10.26
N PHE A 113 8.03 7.91 10.80
CA PHE A 113 6.81 7.54 10.08
C PHE A 113 6.55 8.43 8.86
N ARG A 114 6.68 9.76 9.00
CA ARG A 114 6.51 10.71 7.88
C ARG A 114 7.49 10.48 6.73
N LYS A 115 8.72 10.06 7.02
CA LYS A 115 9.68 9.63 5.98
C LYS A 115 9.18 8.40 5.20
N TYR A 116 8.62 7.40 5.89
CA TYR A 116 8.07 6.20 5.23
C TYR A 116 6.86 6.50 4.33
N LEU A 117 6.02 7.45 4.74
CA LEU A 117 4.87 7.92 3.94
C LEU A 117 5.28 8.61 2.62
N ARG A 118 6.49 9.15 2.52
CA ARG A 118 7.01 9.79 1.29
C ARG A 118 7.45 8.78 0.22
N ILE A 119 7.69 7.53 0.61
CA ILE A 119 8.09 6.47 -0.31
C ILE A 119 6.85 6.02 -1.10
N ARG A 120 6.91 6.16 -2.42
CA ARG A 120 5.79 5.87 -3.33
C ARG A 120 5.64 4.38 -3.60
N THR A 121 4.92 3.70 -2.71
CA THR A 121 4.51 2.30 -2.87
C THR A 121 3.10 2.18 -3.45
N ASP A 122 2.67 3.17 -4.25
CA ASP A 122 1.35 3.20 -4.85
C ASP A 122 1.27 2.44 -6.18
N HIS A 123 0.22 1.63 -6.34
CA HIS A 123 -0.03 0.89 -7.57
C HIS A 123 -0.33 1.84 -8.74
N PRO A 124 0.13 1.55 -9.98
CA PRO A 124 0.65 0.26 -10.43
C PRO A 124 2.18 0.10 -10.36
N ASN A 125 2.93 1.11 -9.90
CA ASN A 125 4.41 1.09 -9.91
C ASN A 125 5.00 1.30 -8.50
N PRO A 126 4.72 0.41 -7.53
CA PRO A 126 5.17 0.57 -6.16
C PRO A 126 6.69 0.44 -6.02
N ASP A 127 7.34 1.46 -5.45
CA ASP A 127 8.76 1.43 -5.05
C ASP A 127 8.96 0.65 -3.74
N TYR A 128 8.77 -0.66 -3.83
CA TYR A 128 9.08 -1.58 -2.74
C TYR A 128 10.59 -1.60 -2.43
N CYS A 129 11.45 -1.24 -3.38
CA CYS A 129 12.89 -1.32 -3.20
C CYS A 129 13.37 -0.27 -2.17
N CYS A 130 12.96 0.98 -2.33
CA CYS A 130 13.27 2.02 -1.36
C CYS A 130 12.45 1.85 -0.06
N ALA A 131 11.25 1.24 -0.11
CA ALA A 131 10.51 0.86 1.09
C ALA A 131 11.28 -0.18 1.93
N SER A 132 11.77 -1.26 1.30
CA SER A 132 12.64 -2.25 1.94
C SER A 132 13.87 -1.58 2.55
N VAL A 133 14.67 -0.86 1.77
CA VAL A 133 15.89 -0.18 2.25
C VAL A 133 15.60 0.74 3.44
N TYR A 134 14.47 1.46 3.42
CA TYR A 134 14.05 2.31 4.52
C TYR A 134 13.68 1.51 5.78
N ILE A 135 12.85 0.48 5.66
CA ILE A 135 12.47 -0.40 6.78
C ILE A 135 13.70 -1.08 7.36
N TYR A 136 14.62 -1.57 6.51
CA TYR A 136 15.94 -2.09 6.92
C TYR A 136 16.70 -1.08 7.78
N SER A 137 16.75 0.20 7.40
CA SER A 137 17.42 1.24 8.20
C SER A 137 16.76 1.48 9.56
N VAL A 138 15.42 1.39 9.64
CA VAL A 138 14.68 1.51 10.90
C VAL A 138 14.94 0.30 11.79
N VAL A 139 14.85 -0.92 11.25
CA VAL A 139 15.05 -2.17 12.00
C VAL A 139 16.48 -2.27 12.53
N ASN A 140 17.49 -1.92 11.72
CA ASN A 140 18.89 -1.90 12.14
C ASN A 140 19.21 -0.81 13.19
N SER A 141 18.28 0.10 13.47
CA SER A 141 18.37 1.09 14.57
C SER A 141 17.71 0.60 15.87
N ILE A 142 17.24 -0.65 15.93
CA ILE A 142 16.63 -1.29 17.09
C ILE A 142 17.41 -2.58 17.38
N ASP A 143 18.00 -2.67 18.57
CA ASP A 143 18.76 -3.85 18.99
C ASP A 143 17.91 -5.12 18.98
N PHE A 144 18.57 -6.29 18.93
CA PHE A 144 17.95 -7.63 18.99
C PHE A 144 16.95 -7.99 17.87
N LEU A 145 16.72 -7.11 16.89
CA LEU A 145 15.92 -7.42 15.71
C LEU A 145 16.78 -8.04 14.60
N HIS A 146 16.26 -9.10 13.99
CA HIS A 146 16.85 -9.74 12.82
C HIS A 146 15.87 -9.70 11.65
N VAL A 147 16.28 -9.13 10.52
CA VAL A 147 15.44 -8.99 9.33
C VAL A 147 15.92 -9.89 8.19
N LYS A 148 14.97 -10.60 7.58
CA LYS A 148 15.17 -11.44 6.39
C LYS A 148 14.17 -11.02 5.31
N GLU A 149 14.66 -10.72 4.11
CA GLU A 149 13.83 -10.51 2.93
C GLU A 149 13.67 -11.82 2.15
N VAL A 150 12.47 -12.06 1.64
CA VAL A 150 12.14 -13.16 0.73
C VAL A 150 11.20 -12.62 -0.35
N SER A 151 11.18 -13.22 -1.54
CA SER A 151 10.23 -12.86 -2.59
C SER A 151 9.69 -14.10 -3.28
N PHE A 152 8.42 -14.05 -3.68
CA PHE A 152 7.70 -15.15 -4.31
C PHE A 152 7.16 -14.79 -5.70
N ALA A 153 7.45 -13.58 -6.19
CA ALA A 153 7.01 -13.11 -7.50
C ALA A 153 7.78 -13.83 -8.61
N ALA A 154 7.18 -14.91 -9.13
CA ALA A 154 7.69 -15.64 -10.29
C ALA A 154 7.20 -15.05 -11.63
N SER A 155 6.18 -14.17 -11.61
CA SER A 155 5.49 -13.69 -12.81
C SER A 155 5.51 -12.17 -13.05
N SER A 156 5.79 -11.38 -12.00
CA SER A 156 5.77 -9.93 -12.08
C SER A 156 7.11 -9.33 -12.54
N SER A 157 7.03 -8.29 -13.37
CA SER A 157 8.16 -7.40 -13.67
C SER A 157 8.51 -6.43 -12.52
N ILE A 158 7.71 -6.41 -11.46
CA ILE A 158 7.89 -5.56 -10.28
C ILE A 158 8.43 -6.44 -9.14
N TYR A 159 9.50 -5.99 -8.50
CA TYR A 159 10.08 -6.67 -7.34
C TYR A 159 9.15 -6.58 -6.12
N LYS A 160 8.77 -7.73 -5.54
CA LYS A 160 7.80 -7.82 -4.42
C LYS A 160 8.42 -8.52 -3.21
N PRO A 161 9.06 -7.79 -2.30
CA PRO A 161 9.67 -8.33 -1.09
C PRO A 161 8.64 -8.56 0.01
N VAL A 162 8.81 -9.63 0.79
CA VAL A 162 8.24 -9.83 2.11
C VAL A 162 9.37 -9.72 3.12
N LEU A 163 9.27 -8.75 4.03
CA LEU A 163 10.26 -8.55 5.09
C LEU A 163 9.81 -9.26 6.36
N ILE A 164 10.64 -10.17 6.84
CA ILE A 164 10.43 -10.95 8.07
C ILE A 164 11.35 -10.39 9.14
N ILE A 165 10.84 -9.53 10.02
CA ILE A 165 11.57 -8.99 11.17
C ILE A 165 11.27 -9.89 12.36
N THR A 166 12.30 -10.39 13.03
CA THR A 166 12.20 -11.32 14.17
C THR A 166 12.85 -10.75 15.41
N TRP A 167 12.08 -10.64 16.48
CA TRP A 167 12.56 -10.46 17.85
C TRP A 167 12.51 -11.83 18.55
N ARG A 168 13.68 -12.37 18.89
CA ARG A 168 13.78 -13.69 19.50
C ARG A 168 13.35 -13.65 20.97
N GLY A 169 12.52 -14.61 21.37
CA GLY A 169 12.12 -14.79 22.76
C GLY A 169 13.05 -15.73 23.54
N LEU A 170 12.84 -15.77 24.86
CA LEU A 170 13.58 -16.66 25.77
C LEU A 170 13.39 -18.15 25.45
N ASN A 171 12.26 -18.55 24.87
CA ASN A 171 12.03 -19.91 24.40
C ASN A 171 11.43 -19.90 22.98
N SER A 172 12.28 -20.15 21.99
CA SER A 172 11.92 -20.16 20.57
C SER A 172 11.14 -21.40 20.11
N SER A 173 10.92 -22.41 20.97
CA SER A 173 10.08 -23.56 20.62
C SER A 173 8.58 -23.31 20.83
N LEU A 174 8.22 -22.25 21.56
CA LEU A 174 6.83 -21.87 21.79
C LEU A 174 6.21 -21.19 20.55
N PRO A 175 4.90 -21.39 20.28
CA PRO A 175 4.23 -20.75 19.15
C PRO A 175 4.33 -19.21 19.17
N SER A 176 4.76 -18.61 18.07
CA SER A 176 5.12 -17.20 17.99
C SER A 176 3.91 -16.27 17.89
N ILE A 177 4.17 -14.97 18.06
CA ILE A 177 3.24 -13.89 17.73
C ILE A 177 3.64 -13.30 16.38
N LEU A 178 2.68 -13.12 15.47
CA LEU A 178 2.85 -12.48 14.17
C LEU A 178 2.10 -11.14 14.15
N LEU A 179 2.78 -10.06 13.78
CA LEU A 179 2.23 -8.72 13.63
C LEU A 179 2.40 -8.33 12.15
N ASN A 180 1.32 -8.39 11.37
CA ASN A 180 1.38 -8.14 9.93
C ASN A 180 1.07 -6.67 9.61
N SER A 181 1.77 -6.14 8.60
CA SER A 181 1.56 -4.84 7.99
C SER A 181 1.85 -4.97 6.51
N HIS A 182 1.23 -4.15 5.67
CA HIS A 182 1.51 -4.11 4.24
C HIS A 182 2.23 -2.81 3.86
N MET A 183 3.01 -2.86 2.79
CA MET A 183 3.82 -1.76 2.30
C MET A 183 3.14 -0.97 1.18
N ASP A 184 2.31 -1.65 0.39
CA ASP A 184 1.60 -1.04 -0.72
C ASP A 184 0.47 -0.13 -0.26
N VAL A 185 0.01 0.68 -1.19
CA VAL A 185 -1.10 1.58 -0.98
C VAL A 185 -1.88 1.70 -2.29
N VAL A 186 -3.19 1.93 -2.19
CA VAL A 186 -3.97 2.29 -3.39
C VAL A 186 -3.47 3.60 -4.01
N GLY A 187 -3.64 3.72 -5.34
CA GLY A 187 -3.30 4.92 -6.09
C GLY A 187 -3.93 6.20 -5.51
N ALA A 188 -3.27 7.33 -5.75
CA ALA A 188 -3.74 8.64 -5.31
C ALA A 188 -3.54 9.69 -6.42
N ASP A 189 -4.65 10.25 -6.91
CA ASP A 189 -4.63 11.46 -7.73
C ASP A 189 -4.34 12.66 -6.84
N ALA A 190 -3.18 13.28 -7.02
CA ALA A 190 -2.76 14.43 -6.21
C ALA A 190 -3.64 15.67 -6.40
N SER A 191 -4.38 15.80 -7.51
CA SER A 191 -5.28 16.94 -7.76
C SER A 191 -6.53 16.92 -6.88
N ALA A 192 -6.94 15.73 -6.43
CA ALA A 192 -8.09 15.52 -5.55
C ALA A 192 -7.75 15.65 -4.04
N TRP A 193 -6.53 16.06 -3.68
CA TRP A 193 -6.07 16.15 -2.29
C TRP A 193 -5.76 17.59 -1.88
N THR A 194 -6.26 18.02 -0.72
CA THR A 194 -5.88 19.30 -0.09
C THR A 194 -4.38 19.42 0.18
N HIS A 195 -3.75 18.29 0.53
CA HIS A 195 -2.31 18.18 0.78
C HIS A 195 -1.74 17.00 -0.02
N HIS A 196 -0.67 17.22 -0.79
CA HIS A 196 -0.13 16.22 -1.71
C HIS A 196 0.13 14.86 -1.02
N PRO A 197 -0.40 13.74 -1.55
CA PRO A 197 -0.52 12.46 -0.84
C PRO A 197 0.80 11.84 -0.37
N PHE A 198 1.93 12.22 -0.98
CA PHE A 198 3.25 11.68 -0.66
C PHE A 198 4.23 12.72 -0.07
N LEU A 199 3.75 13.87 0.44
CA LEU A 199 4.62 14.81 1.17
C LEU A 199 4.64 14.58 2.69
N ALA A 200 3.71 13.78 3.22
CA ALA A 200 3.49 13.61 4.65
C ALA A 200 3.37 14.96 5.37
N PHE A 201 2.48 15.81 4.86
CA PHE A 201 2.21 17.13 5.43
C PHE A 201 1.66 16.96 6.85
N MET A 202 2.05 17.85 7.75
CA MET A 202 1.59 17.85 9.14
C MET A 202 0.97 19.20 9.45
N GLU A 203 -0.27 19.20 9.90
CA GLU A 203 -0.97 20.41 10.32
C GLU A 203 -0.58 20.84 11.74
N LYS A 204 -0.92 22.09 12.10
CA LYS A 204 -0.59 22.67 13.42
C LYS A 204 -1.20 21.89 14.59
N ASN A 205 -2.30 21.18 14.37
CA ASN A 205 -2.95 20.30 15.34
C ASN A 205 -2.25 18.94 15.54
N GLY A 206 -1.30 18.58 14.65
CA GLY A 206 -0.57 17.31 14.65
C GLY A 206 -1.05 16.28 13.64
N ASP A 207 -2.15 16.52 12.93
CA ASP A 207 -2.68 15.59 11.92
C ASP A 207 -1.72 15.45 10.73
N ILE A 208 -1.56 14.22 10.22
CA ILE A 208 -0.63 13.90 9.14
C ILE A 208 -1.39 13.43 7.91
N TYR A 209 -1.26 14.20 6.83
CA TYR A 209 -1.89 13.89 5.55
C TYR A 209 -0.92 13.13 4.65
N GLY A 210 -1.29 11.90 4.30
CA GLY A 210 -0.59 11.13 3.29
C GLY A 210 -1.27 9.78 2.98
N ARG A 211 -1.10 9.30 1.75
CA ARG A 211 -1.52 7.94 1.37
C ARG A 211 -0.62 6.95 2.11
N GLY A 212 -1.24 5.94 2.74
CA GLY A 212 -0.56 5.04 3.69
C GLY A 212 -0.71 5.44 5.17
N ALA A 213 -1.18 6.66 5.47
CA ALA A 213 -1.18 7.18 6.85
C ALA A 213 -2.12 6.43 7.82
N GLN A 214 -3.21 5.86 7.29
CA GLN A 214 -4.14 5.02 8.05
C GLN A 214 -4.08 3.55 7.58
N ASP A 215 -4.21 3.31 6.27
CA ASP A 215 -4.09 1.97 5.67
C ASP A 215 -2.85 1.92 4.75
N GLY A 216 -1.79 1.15 5.03
CA GLY A 216 -1.51 0.38 6.26
C GLY A 216 -0.10 0.59 6.85
N LYS A 217 0.63 1.60 6.37
CA LYS A 217 2.04 1.86 6.75
C LYS A 217 2.23 2.20 8.22
N VAL A 218 1.20 2.73 8.89
CA VAL A 218 1.27 3.11 10.30
C VAL A 218 1.42 1.90 11.22
N SER A 219 0.76 0.77 10.92
CA SER A 219 0.73 -0.42 11.77
C SER A 219 2.12 -1.00 11.99
N GLY A 220 2.87 -1.25 10.92
CA GLY A 220 4.24 -1.77 11.01
C GLY A 220 5.19 -0.83 11.77
N MET A 221 5.06 0.49 11.55
CA MET A 221 5.86 1.49 12.27
C MET A 221 5.51 1.56 13.76
N MET A 222 4.23 1.43 14.12
CA MET A 222 3.78 1.33 15.50
C MET A 222 4.31 0.06 16.18
N TYR A 223 4.33 -1.09 15.49
CA TYR A 223 4.87 -2.33 16.04
C TYR A 223 6.38 -2.23 16.30
N LEU A 224 7.16 -1.70 15.36
CA LEU A 224 8.60 -1.50 15.55
C LEU A 224 8.91 -0.54 16.71
N GLU A 225 8.16 0.55 16.84
CA GLU A 225 8.34 1.50 17.94
C GLU A 225 7.88 0.93 19.30
N ALA A 226 6.80 0.15 19.34
CA ALA A 226 6.37 -0.54 20.55
C ALA A 226 7.44 -1.55 21.02
N ILE A 227 8.06 -2.28 20.09
CA ILE A 227 9.17 -3.19 20.39
C ILE A 227 10.40 -2.42 20.90
N ARG A 228 10.81 -1.33 20.24
CA ARG A 228 11.88 -0.43 20.73
C ARG A 228 11.64 -0.01 22.19
N ASN A 229 10.45 0.50 22.48
CA ASN A 229 10.07 0.97 23.83
C ASN A 229 10.06 -0.15 24.89
N LEU A 230 9.89 -1.42 24.50
CA LEU A 230 9.98 -2.57 25.40
C LEU A 230 11.44 -2.98 25.62
N ILE A 231 12.25 -3.03 24.56
CA ILE A 231 13.69 -3.33 24.61
C ILE A 231 14.43 -2.31 25.49
N GLU A 232 14.17 -1.02 25.32
CA GLU A 232 14.74 0.06 26.14
C GLU A 232 14.38 -0.04 27.63
N ARG A 233 13.34 -0.81 27.98
CA ARG A 233 12.94 -1.10 29.37
C ARG A 233 13.45 -2.44 29.88
N GLY A 234 14.33 -3.11 29.12
CA GLY A 234 14.89 -4.42 29.46
C GLY A 234 13.88 -5.58 29.36
N PHE A 235 12.75 -5.41 28.68
CA PHE A 235 11.79 -6.50 28.47
C PHE A 235 12.30 -7.45 27.39
N VAL A 236 12.21 -8.76 27.65
CA VAL A 236 12.47 -9.83 26.68
C VAL A 236 11.24 -10.73 26.61
N PRO A 237 10.65 -10.99 25.42
CA PRO A 237 9.44 -11.78 25.31
C PRO A 237 9.73 -13.26 25.59
N THR A 238 8.74 -13.99 26.12
CA THR A 238 8.87 -15.44 26.36
C THR A 238 8.93 -16.23 25.06
N ARG A 239 8.23 -15.76 24.01
CA ARG A 239 8.11 -16.38 22.69
C ARG A 239 8.67 -15.45 21.62
N ASN A 240 8.94 -15.97 20.42
CA ASN A 240 9.31 -15.10 19.31
C ASN A 240 8.16 -14.15 18.94
N VAL A 241 8.52 -12.92 18.57
CA VAL A 241 7.61 -11.95 17.96
C VAL A 241 8.14 -11.62 16.58
N HIS A 242 7.28 -11.75 15.56
CA HIS A 242 7.62 -11.45 14.18
C HIS A 242 6.79 -10.27 13.71
N VAL A 243 7.44 -9.24 13.17
CA VAL A 243 6.77 -8.16 12.41
C VAL A 243 7.00 -8.45 10.94
N ILE A 244 5.93 -8.54 10.15
CA ILE A 244 6.02 -8.76 8.71
C ILE A 244 5.59 -7.50 7.97
N PHE A 245 6.35 -7.13 6.95
CA PHE A 245 5.91 -6.18 5.93
C PHE A 245 5.70 -6.91 4.62
N THR A 246 4.48 -6.84 4.08
CA THR A 246 4.05 -7.56 2.87
C THR A 246 3.82 -6.64 1.68
N PRO A 247 3.95 -7.14 0.44
CA PRO A 247 3.50 -6.46 -0.76
C PRO A 247 2.06 -6.91 -1.13
N ASP A 248 1.51 -6.24 -2.14
CA ASP A 248 0.26 -6.58 -2.84
C ASP A 248 -1.02 -6.75 -2.00
N LYS A 249 -1.11 -6.30 -0.74
CA LYS A 249 -2.36 -6.44 0.06
C LYS A 249 -3.54 -5.81 -0.68
N GLU A 250 -3.34 -4.64 -1.27
CA GLU A 250 -4.41 -3.88 -1.94
C GLU A 250 -4.86 -4.53 -3.27
N LEU A 251 -4.09 -5.49 -3.78
CA LEU A 251 -4.41 -6.32 -4.94
C LEU A 251 -4.92 -7.73 -4.55
N GLY A 252 -5.10 -8.01 -3.25
CA GLY A 252 -5.54 -9.32 -2.73
C GLY A 252 -4.42 -10.26 -2.27
N GLY A 253 -3.16 -9.82 -2.31
CA GLY A 253 -2.03 -10.49 -1.64
C GLY A 253 -1.52 -11.79 -2.28
N GLU A 254 -1.92 -12.09 -3.53
CA GLU A 254 -1.58 -13.34 -4.24
C GLU A 254 -0.06 -13.63 -4.30
N GLU A 255 0.74 -12.70 -4.85
CA GLU A 255 2.21 -12.82 -4.88
C GLU A 255 2.88 -12.35 -3.57
N GLY A 256 2.10 -11.81 -2.63
CA GLY A 256 2.54 -11.32 -1.33
C GLY A 256 2.27 -12.32 -0.20
N PHE A 257 1.37 -11.96 0.72
CA PHE A 257 1.12 -12.76 1.94
C PHE A 257 0.59 -14.17 1.65
N LYS A 258 -0.19 -14.39 0.58
CA LYS A 258 -0.72 -15.72 0.24
C LYS A 258 0.39 -16.68 -0.18
N ALA A 259 1.28 -16.26 -1.07
CA ALA A 259 2.47 -17.02 -1.45
C ALA A 259 3.41 -17.24 -0.25
N PHE A 260 3.58 -16.23 0.60
CA PHE A 260 4.35 -16.36 1.84
C PHE A 260 3.76 -17.40 2.80
N ALA A 261 2.46 -17.37 3.07
CA ALA A 261 1.78 -18.31 3.96
C ALA A 261 1.88 -19.78 3.49
N ALA A 262 1.93 -20.01 2.17
CA ALA A 262 2.16 -21.33 1.59
C ALA A 262 3.64 -21.80 1.68
N SER A 263 4.58 -20.89 1.94
CA SER A 263 6.02 -21.16 1.92
C SER A 263 6.54 -21.90 3.16
N GLN A 264 7.73 -22.48 3.06
CA GLN A 264 8.42 -23.01 4.23
C GLN A 264 8.78 -21.91 5.23
N HIS A 265 9.10 -20.69 4.76
CA HIS A 265 9.49 -19.58 5.64
C HIS A 265 8.39 -19.14 6.60
N PHE A 266 7.11 -19.27 6.22
CA PHE A 266 6.00 -19.03 7.16
C PHE A 266 5.85 -20.17 8.17
N ARG A 267 5.98 -21.43 7.74
CA ARG A 267 5.97 -22.60 8.64
C ARG A 267 7.10 -22.53 9.68
N ASP A 268 8.28 -22.08 9.27
CA ASP A 268 9.45 -21.91 10.14
C ASP A 268 9.23 -20.87 11.26
N LEU A 269 8.25 -19.96 11.13
CA LEU A 269 7.91 -18.99 12.19
C LEU A 269 7.14 -19.62 13.35
N ASN A 270 6.51 -20.80 13.16
CA ASN A 270 5.70 -21.47 14.19
C ASN A 270 4.58 -20.57 14.77
N VAL A 271 3.84 -19.87 13.90
CA VAL A 271 2.84 -18.85 14.32
C VAL A 271 1.71 -19.48 15.14
N GLY A 272 1.53 -19.01 16.37
CA GLY A 272 0.40 -19.37 17.24
C GLY A 272 -0.73 -18.34 17.26
N VAL A 273 -0.40 -17.05 17.12
CA VAL A 273 -1.36 -15.94 17.04
C VAL A 273 -0.87 -14.94 15.99
N ALA A 274 -1.78 -14.46 15.14
CA ALA A 274 -1.51 -13.41 14.17
C ALA A 274 -2.46 -12.21 14.37
N LEU A 275 -1.93 -11.01 14.17
CA LEU A 275 -2.68 -9.77 14.09
C LEU A 275 -2.49 -9.17 12.69
N ASP A 276 -3.51 -9.26 11.85
CA ASP A 276 -3.48 -8.76 10.47
C ASP A 276 -3.99 -7.32 10.37
N GLY A 277 -3.19 -6.40 10.90
CA GLY A 277 -3.63 -5.02 11.10
C GLY A 277 -4.89 -4.94 11.99
N GLY A 278 -5.70 -3.91 11.74
CA GLY A 278 -6.90 -3.55 12.47
C GLY A 278 -7.23 -2.09 12.24
N LEU A 279 -8.39 -1.61 12.70
CA LEU A 279 -8.76 -0.21 12.51
C LEU A 279 -7.94 0.69 13.44
N VAL A 280 -7.25 1.64 12.83
CA VAL A 280 -6.55 2.73 13.54
C VAL A 280 -7.59 3.56 14.28
N SER A 281 -7.50 3.58 15.61
CA SER A 281 -8.44 4.29 16.46
C SER A 281 -7.97 5.72 16.74
N SER A 282 -8.92 6.64 16.91
CA SER A 282 -8.67 7.99 17.45
C SER A 282 -8.55 8.01 18.98
N LYS A 283 -8.48 6.82 19.61
CA LYS A 283 -8.43 6.57 21.06
C LYS A 283 -7.26 5.65 21.39
N ASP A 284 -6.89 5.62 22.66
CA ASP A 284 -5.80 4.80 23.24
C ASP A 284 -6.09 3.27 23.26
N PHE A 285 -6.91 2.74 22.35
CA PHE A 285 -7.22 1.32 22.21
C PHE A 285 -7.16 0.87 20.76
N PHE A 286 -6.69 -0.35 20.53
CA PHE A 286 -6.73 -1.01 19.22
C PHE A 286 -8.05 -1.76 19.05
N ILE A 287 -8.61 -1.78 17.84
CA ILE A 287 -9.83 -2.54 17.51
C ILE A 287 -9.44 -3.78 16.70
N PRO A 288 -9.40 -4.98 17.32
CA PRO A 288 -9.17 -6.22 16.59
C PRO A 288 -10.46 -6.72 15.92
N PHE A 289 -10.31 -7.38 14.78
CA PHE A 289 -11.38 -8.13 14.12
C PHE A 289 -11.04 -9.61 14.11
N ASN A 290 -12.06 -10.47 14.21
CA ASN A 290 -11.93 -11.93 14.21
C ASN A 290 -12.54 -12.59 12.95
N GLY A 291 -12.95 -11.78 11.97
CA GLY A 291 -13.52 -12.22 10.70
C GLY A 291 -13.57 -11.07 9.72
N GLU A 292 -13.50 -11.39 8.43
CA GLU A 292 -13.52 -10.46 7.31
C GLU A 292 -14.48 -10.95 6.23
N ARG A 293 -15.01 -10.03 5.42
CA ARG A 293 -15.86 -10.40 4.27
C ARG A 293 -15.00 -10.82 3.07
N ALA A 294 -15.41 -11.85 2.36
CA ALA A 294 -14.76 -12.25 1.12
C ALA A 294 -15.00 -11.23 -0.01
N ALA A 295 -13.92 -10.70 -0.60
CA ALA A 295 -14.00 -9.82 -1.77
C ALA A 295 -14.17 -10.63 -3.06
N TRP A 296 -15.24 -10.39 -3.82
CA TRP A 296 -15.53 -11.04 -5.10
C TRP A 296 -15.53 -10.03 -6.24
N TRP A 297 -14.60 -10.20 -7.19
CA TRP A 297 -14.45 -9.33 -8.36
C TRP A 297 -15.18 -9.93 -9.57
N LEU A 298 -16.23 -9.27 -10.06
CA LEU A 298 -17.03 -9.74 -11.19
C LEU A 298 -16.82 -8.87 -12.44
N LYS A 299 -16.32 -9.48 -13.53
CA LYS A 299 -16.23 -8.85 -14.84
C LYS A 299 -17.37 -9.30 -15.74
N ILE A 300 -18.35 -8.42 -15.98
CA ILE A 300 -19.47 -8.67 -16.90
C ILE A 300 -19.09 -8.18 -18.30
N MET A 301 -19.25 -9.03 -19.32
CA MET A 301 -18.96 -8.69 -20.70
C MET A 301 -20.15 -9.10 -21.59
N ALA A 302 -20.63 -8.17 -22.41
CA ALA A 302 -21.71 -8.42 -23.35
C ALA A 302 -21.23 -8.17 -24.79
N SER A 303 -21.18 -9.22 -25.61
CA SER A 303 -20.63 -9.18 -26.97
C SER A 303 -21.68 -9.53 -28.02
N ARG A 304 -21.74 -8.73 -29.08
CA ARG A 304 -22.59 -8.85 -30.28
C ARG A 304 -21.79 -8.31 -31.46
N SER A 305 -22.12 -8.76 -32.67
CA SER A 305 -21.60 -8.13 -33.89
C SER A 305 -22.06 -6.67 -33.96
N PRO A 306 -21.17 -5.70 -34.26
CA PRO A 306 -21.58 -4.32 -34.48
C PRO A 306 -22.39 -4.21 -35.79
N THR A 307 -23.33 -3.26 -35.81
CA THR A 307 -24.08 -2.87 -37.01
C THR A 307 -24.14 -1.36 -37.13
N HIS A 308 -24.44 -0.85 -38.33
CA HIS A 308 -24.64 0.58 -38.55
C HIS A 308 -25.79 1.08 -37.67
N GLY A 309 -25.61 2.23 -36.98
CA GLY A 309 -26.59 2.78 -36.02
C GLY A 309 -27.98 3.13 -36.56
N VAL A 310 -28.24 3.01 -37.87
CA VAL A 310 -29.59 3.10 -38.46
C VAL A 310 -30.37 1.77 -38.35
N HIS A 311 -29.68 0.65 -38.17
CA HIS A 311 -30.28 -0.65 -37.93
C HIS A 311 -30.41 -0.86 -36.41
N MET A 312 -31.57 -0.47 -35.86
CA MET A 312 -31.90 -0.74 -34.46
C MET A 312 -32.08 -2.25 -34.25
N LEU A 313 -31.06 -2.92 -33.70
CA LEU A 313 -31.12 -4.33 -33.34
C LEU A 313 -31.54 -4.53 -31.88
N ASN A 314 -32.57 -5.36 -31.68
CA ASN A 314 -32.96 -5.83 -30.36
C ASN A 314 -31.88 -6.74 -29.75
N ASN A 315 -31.71 -6.68 -28.42
CA ASN A 315 -30.72 -7.41 -27.64
C ASN A 315 -29.26 -7.06 -28.00
N GLY A 316 -28.98 -5.78 -28.26
CA GLY A 316 -27.62 -5.28 -28.49
C GLY A 316 -26.69 -5.49 -27.29
N SER A 317 -25.36 -5.42 -27.48
CA SER A 317 -24.37 -5.58 -26.40
C SER A 317 -24.66 -4.67 -25.20
N LEU A 318 -24.84 -3.38 -25.46
CA LEU A 318 -25.06 -2.38 -24.43
C LEU A 318 -26.41 -2.57 -23.73
N GLU A 319 -27.46 -2.97 -24.46
CA GLU A 319 -28.77 -3.27 -23.89
C GLU A 319 -28.70 -4.46 -22.91
N ASN A 320 -28.05 -5.56 -23.31
CA ASN A 320 -27.88 -6.71 -22.42
C ASN A 320 -27.02 -6.36 -21.19
N LEU A 321 -25.98 -5.53 -21.37
CA LEU A 321 -25.15 -5.06 -20.26
C LEU A 321 -25.97 -4.21 -19.27
N PHE A 322 -26.81 -3.30 -19.76
CA PHE A 322 -27.72 -2.53 -18.90
C PHE A 322 -28.74 -3.42 -18.18
N ARG A 323 -29.31 -4.45 -18.83
CA ARG A 323 -30.18 -5.42 -18.15
C ARG A 323 -29.46 -6.13 -16.99
N SER A 324 -28.17 -6.48 -17.16
CA SER A 324 -27.35 -7.06 -16.08
C SER A 324 -27.05 -6.05 -14.97
N ILE A 325 -26.66 -4.82 -15.32
CA ILE A 325 -26.38 -3.75 -14.34
C ILE A 325 -27.63 -3.43 -13.53
N ASN A 326 -28.78 -3.25 -14.16
CA ASN A 326 -30.05 -2.92 -13.49
C ASN A 326 -30.41 -3.98 -12.45
N LYS A 327 -30.37 -5.27 -12.79
CA LYS A 327 -30.60 -6.37 -11.82
C LYS A 327 -29.65 -6.35 -10.62
N ILE A 328 -28.39 -5.97 -10.84
CA ILE A 328 -27.38 -5.88 -9.78
C ILE A 328 -27.64 -4.63 -8.91
N MET A 329 -28.11 -3.52 -9.50
CA MET A 329 -28.49 -2.31 -8.76
C MET A 329 -29.80 -2.50 -7.98
N GLU A 330 -30.78 -3.20 -8.54
CA GLU A 330 -31.99 -3.64 -7.83
C GLU A 330 -31.61 -4.50 -6.61
N TYR A 331 -30.76 -5.52 -6.79
CA TYR A 331 -30.30 -6.35 -5.68
C TYR A 331 -29.51 -5.53 -4.65
N ARG A 332 -28.59 -4.66 -5.08
CA ARG A 332 -27.86 -3.73 -4.21
C ARG A 332 -28.80 -2.85 -3.40
N GLN A 333 -29.91 -2.38 -3.97
CA GLN A 333 -30.90 -1.59 -3.24
C GLN A 333 -31.50 -2.42 -2.08
N THR A 334 -31.90 -3.68 -2.32
CA THR A 334 -32.40 -4.54 -1.23
C THR A 334 -31.40 -4.78 -0.09
N LEU A 335 -30.10 -4.64 -0.36
CA LEU A 335 -29.03 -4.74 0.63
C LEU A 335 -28.84 -3.41 1.38
N LEU A 336 -28.94 -2.27 0.69
CA LEU A 336 -28.93 -0.94 1.29
C LEU A 336 -30.17 -0.69 2.18
N ASP A 337 -31.33 -1.20 1.78
CA ASP A 337 -32.57 -1.11 2.55
C ASP A 337 -32.44 -1.84 3.90
N LYS A 338 -31.74 -2.99 3.94
CA LYS A 338 -31.42 -3.72 5.19
C LYS A 338 -30.54 -2.89 6.12
N ILE A 339 -29.48 -2.28 5.59
CA ILE A 339 -28.59 -1.40 6.37
C ILE A 339 -29.38 -0.20 6.92
N THR A 340 -30.23 0.39 6.09
CA THR A 340 -31.09 1.54 6.47
C THR A 340 -32.12 1.14 7.54
N ALA A 341 -32.59 -0.11 7.53
CA ALA A 341 -33.44 -0.70 8.57
C ALA A 341 -32.67 -1.14 9.84
N GLY A 342 -31.35 -0.88 9.94
CA GLY A 342 -30.55 -1.13 11.13
C GLY A 342 -29.80 -2.47 11.16
N ALA A 343 -29.69 -3.19 10.04
CA ALA A 343 -28.80 -4.35 9.95
C ALA A 343 -27.32 -3.93 10.02
N ASP A 344 -26.48 -4.75 10.64
CA ASP A 344 -25.04 -4.51 10.71
C ASP A 344 -24.43 -4.52 9.28
N PRO A 345 -23.69 -3.48 8.87
CA PRO A 345 -22.99 -3.45 7.58
C PRO A 345 -22.00 -4.61 7.37
N ALA A 346 -21.56 -5.31 8.42
CA ALA A 346 -20.75 -6.52 8.34
C ALA A 346 -21.55 -7.75 7.85
N ASP A 347 -22.82 -7.87 8.23
CA ASP A 347 -23.71 -8.97 7.84
C ASP A 347 -24.30 -8.82 6.42
N VAL A 348 -24.06 -7.68 5.78
CA VAL A 348 -24.60 -7.34 4.46
C VAL A 348 -23.49 -7.35 3.41
N THR A 349 -23.72 -7.98 2.26
CA THR A 349 -22.81 -7.90 1.11
C THR A 349 -22.80 -6.48 0.53
N SER A 350 -21.63 -5.86 0.40
CA SER A 350 -21.49 -4.59 -0.32
C SER A 350 -21.28 -4.85 -1.81
N ILE A 351 -21.94 -4.06 -2.66
CA ILE A 351 -21.78 -4.10 -4.12
C ILE A 351 -21.44 -2.69 -4.60
N SER A 352 -20.32 -2.56 -5.33
CA SER A 352 -19.84 -1.29 -5.87
C SER A 352 -19.38 -1.47 -7.32
N PRO A 353 -20.08 -0.89 -8.31
CA PRO A 353 -19.58 -0.80 -9.68
C PRO A 353 -18.42 0.21 -9.74
N THR A 354 -17.23 -0.25 -10.10
CA THR A 354 -16.00 0.58 -10.11
C THR A 354 -15.52 0.96 -11.51
N TYR A 355 -15.94 0.25 -12.55
CA TYR A 355 -15.49 0.46 -13.92
C TYR A 355 -16.56 0.05 -14.95
N LEU A 356 -16.76 0.88 -15.97
CA LEU A 356 -17.60 0.59 -17.13
C LEU A 356 -16.88 1.05 -18.41
N SER A 357 -16.89 0.20 -19.43
CA SER A 357 -16.37 0.51 -20.76
C SER A 357 -17.24 -0.18 -21.81
N ALA A 358 -17.67 0.57 -22.83
CA ALA A 358 -18.59 0.07 -23.86
C ALA A 358 -18.37 0.79 -25.20
N GLY A 359 -18.84 0.17 -26.28
CA GLY A 359 -18.72 0.69 -27.64
C GLY A 359 -17.45 0.27 -28.38
N SER A 360 -17.35 0.67 -29.65
CA SER A 360 -16.14 0.50 -30.47
C SER A 360 -16.04 1.66 -31.45
N SER A 361 -14.84 2.20 -31.68
CA SER A 361 -14.60 3.35 -32.58
C SER A 361 -14.57 2.98 -34.06
N ALA A 362 -15.27 1.91 -34.43
CA ALA A 362 -15.30 1.30 -35.76
C ALA A 362 -16.47 1.79 -36.64
N ASP A 363 -17.35 2.66 -36.13
CA ASP A 363 -18.24 3.46 -36.98
C ASP A 363 -17.43 4.65 -37.55
N PRO A 364 -17.26 4.75 -38.89
CA PRO A 364 -16.55 5.87 -39.51
C PRO A 364 -17.17 7.24 -39.19
N LEU A 365 -18.48 7.28 -38.93
CA LEU A 365 -19.22 8.52 -38.73
C LEU A 365 -18.91 9.19 -37.39
N THR A 366 -18.56 8.43 -36.35
CA THR A 366 -18.26 9.01 -35.03
C THR A 366 -16.96 9.82 -35.06
N ARG A 367 -15.90 9.26 -35.69
CA ARG A 367 -14.63 10.00 -35.91
C ARG A 367 -14.80 11.19 -36.85
N LEU A 368 -15.67 11.09 -37.86
CA LEU A 368 -15.96 12.19 -38.78
C LEU A 368 -16.78 13.32 -38.13
N ARG A 369 -17.57 13.03 -37.08
CA ARG A 369 -18.31 14.06 -36.32
C ARG A 369 -17.44 14.83 -35.34
N GLU A 370 -16.47 14.19 -34.68
CA GLU A 370 -15.44 14.91 -33.89
C GLU A 370 -14.66 15.92 -34.74
N TYR A 371 -14.46 15.63 -36.03
CA TYR A 371 -13.83 16.53 -37.00
C TYR A 371 -14.74 17.62 -37.59
N ARG A 372 -16.06 17.59 -37.33
CA ARG A 372 -17.00 18.66 -37.72
C ARG A 372 -17.43 19.49 -36.51
N LYS A 373 -16.47 20.20 -35.89
CA LYS A 373 -16.82 21.40 -35.10
C LYS A 373 -17.39 22.46 -36.06
N PRO A 374 -18.58 23.03 -35.82
CA PRO A 374 -18.96 24.31 -36.44
C PRO A 374 -17.94 25.37 -36.03
N HIS A 375 -17.53 26.24 -36.96
CA HIS A 375 -16.63 27.35 -36.63
C HIS A 375 -17.28 28.25 -35.56
N GLY A 376 -16.62 28.40 -34.39
CA GLY A 376 -16.93 29.48 -33.44
C GLY A 376 -17.37 29.10 -32.03
N GLN A 377 -17.37 27.82 -31.60
CA GLN A 377 -17.60 27.49 -30.18
C GLN A 377 -16.29 27.27 -29.39
N PRO A 378 -16.21 27.77 -28.15
CA PRO A 378 -15.03 27.61 -27.29
C PRO A 378 -14.82 26.15 -26.88
N GLU A 379 -13.58 25.79 -26.54
CA GLU A 379 -13.23 24.42 -26.19
C GLU A 379 -13.78 24.02 -24.81
N VAL A 380 -14.53 22.91 -24.77
CA VAL A 380 -14.84 22.20 -23.52
C VAL A 380 -13.62 21.34 -23.17
N PRO A 381 -13.10 21.37 -21.92
CA PRO A 381 -11.99 20.51 -21.49
C PRO A 381 -12.29 19.02 -21.67
N LYS A 382 -11.23 18.24 -21.94
CA LYS A 382 -11.31 16.82 -22.36
C LYS A 382 -11.79 15.84 -21.28
N ASP A 383 -12.01 16.30 -20.05
CA ASP A 383 -12.23 15.44 -18.89
C ASP A 383 -13.71 15.30 -18.49
N THR A 384 -14.63 15.79 -19.34
CA THR A 384 -16.07 15.67 -19.09
C THR A 384 -16.62 14.35 -19.63
N VAL A 385 -17.02 13.45 -18.73
CA VAL A 385 -17.77 12.23 -19.08
C VAL A 385 -19.17 12.65 -19.53
N ASP A 386 -19.44 12.59 -20.84
CA ASP A 386 -20.72 13.02 -21.42
C ASP A 386 -21.87 12.03 -21.10
N CYS A 387 -22.45 12.22 -19.92
CA CYS A 387 -23.81 11.79 -19.59
C CYS A 387 -24.83 12.62 -20.38
N MET A 388 -25.03 12.29 -21.66
CA MET A 388 -26.03 12.94 -22.52
C MET A 388 -27.46 12.66 -22.03
N HIS A 389 -28.08 13.66 -21.41
CA HIS A 389 -29.50 13.72 -21.10
C HIS A 389 -30.11 15.00 -21.70
N TYR A 390 -31.40 14.95 -22.02
CA TYR A 390 -32.26 16.05 -22.54
C TYR A 390 -31.99 16.42 -24.02
N LEU A 391 -33.00 16.64 -24.88
CA LEU A 391 -34.46 16.67 -24.68
C LEU A 391 -35.22 16.22 -25.94
N SER A 392 -36.44 15.73 -25.74
CA SER A 392 -37.47 15.62 -26.77
C SER A 392 -38.00 17.00 -27.17
N ARG A 393 -38.13 17.25 -28.48
CA ARG A 393 -39.13 18.16 -29.06
C ARG A 393 -39.52 17.69 -30.47
N GLU A 394 -40.83 17.57 -30.68
CA GLU A 394 -41.58 17.77 -31.95
C GLU A 394 -41.18 16.88 -33.16
N THR A 395 -42.05 16.20 -33.91
CA THR A 395 -43.52 16.10 -34.06
C THR A 395 -43.86 14.61 -34.34
N SER A 396 -45.06 14.07 -34.14
CA SER A 396 -46.41 14.57 -34.49
C SER A 396 -47.50 13.89 -33.67
#